data_AF-A0A2M9CHZ0-F1
#
_entry.id   AF-A0A2M9CHZ0-F1
#
_cell.length_a   1.000
_cell.length_b   1.000
_cell.length_c   1.000
_cell.angle_alpha   90.00
_cell.angle_beta   90.00
_cell.angle_gamma   90.00
#
_symmetry.space_group_name_H-M   'P 1'
#
loop_
_entity.id
_entity.type
_entity.pdbx_description
1 polymer ?
#
loop_
_entity_poly.entity_id
_entity_poly.type
_entity_poly.pdbx_seq_one_letter_code
_entity_poly.pdbx_strand_id
1 'polypeptide(L)'
;MDAIEQIVRAITDNLFSQVSLLIGLIALLGLVLQRKPAEDVVAGTIRATVGVIVLTIGVDIFIGGLVAFQAIVSSALGLEPPTADSTLAEFSAGSGSVVPLIIAGGFVVHLVLVRIFRAARYVYLTGHLMYWMSVVLAASLVEAYGDVDRWLLAGVGSILIGCYWVLQPLWTAPLMRKVMGNDEVGLAHTDSTIAIASGYAARALRLGDPVRHDAEHLKLPRALSFFKDITVSTAFVTGIIMLIAVLFAAPDVVAEQIGDAAVAPWVWALLQALRFAGGIAIILFGVRMFLAEIVPAFKGLSDRLLPGAKPALDLPVTFTRAPTAVMLGFVSSTVVFILFMIGFATSGIFVLIPPMIMLFFGGGAGGVFGNAVAGWRGAVFGGVLNAVVLAVGQWIGWGLYSGTAPEIATLADADWYAVGWLVLGAGHLLAPLGEWTLWVIALAVLAVTVIVLVALGRRMPRELPADAAPDAAPAVPAPEGAALAAAPSGLGTAPSAVATERATSERPETLSVLAVCGAGMGTSLMLKMTAQKAFGNLGIPIEIEHADVSSARGRTPDLVVAQSSYLNELGTLAPVMVSVTEFVNVEHVQTRIEAGLREKGWL
;
A
#
# COMPACT_ATOMS: atom_id res chain seq x y z
N MET A 1 -8.00 -18.14 -37.85
CA MET A 1 -8.45 -17.62 -36.54
C MET A 1 -7.49 -18.07 -35.44
N ASP A 2 -6.96 -19.29 -35.54
CA ASP A 2 -6.01 -19.89 -34.60
C ASP A 2 -4.70 -19.12 -34.37
N ALA A 3 -4.09 -18.50 -35.39
CA ALA A 3 -2.86 -17.73 -35.21
C ALA A 3 -3.09 -16.44 -34.39
N ILE A 4 -4.25 -15.79 -34.58
CA ILE A 4 -4.62 -14.60 -33.80
C ILE A 4 -4.97 -15.03 -32.37
N GLU A 5 -5.69 -16.13 -32.19
CA GLU A 5 -5.98 -16.66 -30.85
C GLU A 5 -4.71 -17.09 -30.12
N GLN A 6 -3.75 -17.73 -30.80
CA GLN A 6 -2.45 -18.07 -30.24
C GLN A 6 -1.62 -16.84 -29.87
N ILE A 7 -1.61 -15.80 -30.71
CA ILE A 7 -0.94 -14.53 -30.38
C ILE A 7 -1.61 -13.86 -29.18
N VAL A 8 -2.95 -13.82 -29.13
CA VAL A 8 -3.71 -13.23 -28.02
C VAL A 8 -3.47 -14.02 -26.73
N ARG A 9 -3.52 -15.36 -26.75
CA ARG A 9 -3.18 -16.21 -25.59
C ARG A 9 -1.73 -16.01 -25.18
N ALA A 10 -0.79 -16.01 -26.12
CA ALA A 10 0.62 -15.78 -25.83
C ALA A 10 0.86 -14.42 -25.15
N ILE A 11 0.24 -13.34 -25.64
CA ILE A 11 0.33 -12.02 -25.00
C ILE A 11 -0.37 -12.03 -23.64
N THR A 12 -1.54 -12.66 -23.53
CA THR A 12 -2.29 -12.71 -22.26
C THR A 12 -1.51 -13.46 -21.19
N ASP A 13 -1.10 -14.69 -21.47
CA ASP A 13 -0.44 -15.60 -20.53
C ASP A 13 0.96 -15.12 -20.14
N ASN A 14 1.69 -14.51 -21.07
CA ASN A 14 3.09 -14.11 -20.83
C ASN A 14 3.29 -12.64 -20.46
N LEU A 15 2.33 -11.74 -20.80
CA LEU A 15 2.46 -10.31 -20.53
C LEU A 15 1.42 -9.81 -19.52
N PHE A 16 0.13 -10.05 -19.77
CA PHE A 16 -0.93 -9.49 -18.93
C PHE A 16 -1.13 -10.27 -17.62
N SER A 17 -0.89 -11.58 -17.62
CA SER A 17 -0.92 -12.41 -16.40
C SER A 17 0.29 -12.19 -15.49
N GLN A 18 1.33 -11.51 -15.97
CA GLN A 18 2.55 -11.23 -15.22
C GLN A 18 2.52 -9.80 -14.65
N VAL A 19 1.98 -9.64 -13.44
CA VAL A 19 1.78 -8.33 -12.78
C VAL A 19 3.05 -7.48 -12.76
N SER A 20 4.21 -8.09 -12.44
CA SER A 20 5.50 -7.38 -12.43
C SER A 20 5.88 -6.77 -13.79
N LEU A 21 5.62 -7.50 -14.89
CA LEU A 21 5.90 -7.01 -16.24
C LEU A 21 4.92 -5.91 -16.65
N LEU A 22 3.63 -6.05 -16.32
CA LEU A 22 2.62 -5.03 -16.57
C LEU A 22 3.00 -3.71 -15.88
N ILE A 23 3.38 -3.77 -14.61
CA ILE A 23 3.84 -2.60 -13.85
C ILE A 23 5.13 -2.01 -14.46
N GLY A 24 6.07 -2.85 -14.88
CA GLY A 24 7.26 -2.43 -15.61
C GLY A 24 6.91 -1.66 -16.89
N LEU A 25 5.96 -2.14 -17.68
CA LEU A 25 5.49 -1.45 -18.89
C LEU A 25 4.82 -0.12 -18.59
N ILE A 26 4.03 -0.04 -17.52
CA ILE A 26 3.41 1.22 -17.08
C ILE A 26 4.50 2.23 -16.67
N ALA A 27 5.51 1.76 -15.94
CA ALA A 27 6.65 2.60 -15.56
C ALA A 27 7.42 3.09 -16.79
N LEU A 28 7.73 2.18 -17.73
CA LEU A 28 8.37 2.48 -19.01
C LEU A 28 7.61 3.55 -19.78
N LEU A 29 6.32 3.32 -20.02
CA LEU A 29 5.45 4.23 -20.75
C LEU A 29 5.40 5.60 -20.06
N GLY A 30 5.23 5.62 -18.75
CA GLY A 30 5.18 6.84 -17.96
C GLY A 30 6.48 7.65 -18.02
N LEU A 31 7.64 7.01 -17.95
CA LEU A 31 8.95 7.68 -18.03
C LEU A 31 9.25 8.16 -19.47
N VAL A 32 8.87 7.38 -20.48
CA VAL A 32 8.97 7.79 -21.90
C VAL A 32 8.09 9.01 -22.18
N LEU A 33 6.86 9.02 -21.68
CA LEU A 33 5.94 10.16 -21.83
C LEU A 33 6.45 11.43 -21.14
N GLN A 34 7.25 11.28 -20.07
CA GLN A 34 7.96 12.38 -19.42
C GLN A 34 9.20 12.86 -20.17
N ARG A 35 9.59 12.18 -21.25
CA ARG A 35 10.83 12.45 -22.00
C ARG A 35 12.07 12.41 -21.11
N LYS A 36 12.13 11.45 -20.19
CA LYS A 36 13.32 11.19 -19.37
C LYS A 36 14.47 10.67 -20.24
N PRO A 37 15.74 10.87 -19.82
CA PRO A 37 16.90 10.24 -20.45
C PRO A 37 16.73 8.72 -20.56
N ALA A 38 17.29 8.11 -21.61
CA ALA A 38 17.08 6.69 -21.89
C ALA A 38 17.59 5.78 -20.74
N GLU A 39 18.68 6.17 -20.10
CA GLU A 39 19.25 5.53 -18.92
C GLU A 39 18.29 5.54 -17.73
N ASP A 40 17.59 6.66 -17.48
CA ASP A 40 16.59 6.79 -16.42
C ASP A 40 15.34 5.96 -16.74
N VAL A 41 14.93 5.94 -18.01
CA VAL A 41 13.80 5.14 -18.48
C VAL A 41 14.07 3.66 -18.25
N VAL A 42 15.25 3.16 -18.66
CA VAL A 42 15.63 1.75 -18.50
C VAL A 42 15.80 1.40 -17.02
N ALA A 43 16.57 2.20 -16.26
CA ALA A 43 16.81 1.96 -14.85
C ALA A 43 15.52 2.00 -14.02
N GLY A 44 14.66 2.99 -14.24
CA GLY A 44 13.40 3.12 -13.53
C GLY A 44 12.42 1.99 -13.86
N THR A 45 12.34 1.58 -15.12
CA THR A 45 11.53 0.43 -15.55
C THR A 45 11.97 -0.86 -14.86
N ILE A 46 13.28 -1.14 -14.85
CA ILE A 46 13.83 -2.33 -14.20
C ILE A 46 13.60 -2.27 -12.69
N ARG A 47 13.87 -1.12 -12.04
CA ARG A 47 13.65 -0.97 -10.60
C ARG A 47 12.18 -1.14 -10.20
N ALA A 48 11.23 -0.61 -10.99
CA ALA A 48 9.81 -0.83 -10.76
C ALA A 48 9.46 -2.32 -10.85
N THR A 49 9.91 -2.99 -11.91
CA THR A 49 9.67 -4.43 -12.15
C THR A 49 10.26 -5.28 -11.03
N VAL A 50 11.53 -5.05 -10.68
CA VAL A 50 12.23 -5.76 -9.60
C VAL A 50 11.58 -5.48 -8.25
N GLY A 51 11.14 -4.24 -7.99
CA GLY A 51 10.41 -3.90 -6.77
C GLY A 51 9.15 -4.75 -6.57
N VAL A 52 8.37 -4.96 -7.63
CA VAL A 52 7.18 -5.84 -7.59
C VAL A 52 7.55 -7.32 -7.45
N ILE A 53 8.63 -7.79 -8.10
CA ILE A 53 9.12 -9.17 -7.91
C ILE A 53 9.54 -9.41 -6.46
N VAL A 54 10.33 -8.50 -5.89
CA VAL A 54 10.77 -8.57 -4.49
C VAL A 54 9.57 -8.56 -3.55
N LEU A 55 8.58 -7.69 -3.80
CA LEU A 55 7.32 -7.69 -3.08
C LEU A 55 6.63 -9.07 -3.16
N THR A 56 6.51 -9.63 -4.36
CA THR A 56 5.85 -10.93 -4.60
C THR A 56 6.58 -12.07 -3.86
N ILE A 57 7.91 -12.12 -3.92
CA ILE A 57 8.71 -13.09 -3.15
C ILE A 57 8.43 -12.98 -1.65
N GLY A 58 8.36 -11.75 -1.14
CA GLY A 58 7.99 -11.50 0.26
C GLY A 58 6.58 -12.00 0.58
N VAL A 59 5.61 -11.74 -0.31
CA VAL A 59 4.23 -12.23 -0.20
C VAL A 59 4.16 -13.76 -0.21
N ASP A 60 4.90 -14.45 -1.09
CA ASP A 60 4.87 -15.91 -1.18
C ASP A 60 5.42 -16.57 0.09
N ILE A 61 6.55 -16.08 0.60
CA ILE A 61 7.12 -16.53 1.88
C ILE A 61 6.13 -16.27 3.02
N PHE A 62 5.48 -15.12 2.98
CA PHE A 62 4.51 -14.69 3.99
C PHE A 62 3.24 -15.56 3.99
N ILE A 63 2.62 -15.77 2.83
CA ILE A 63 1.42 -16.60 2.64
C ILE A 63 1.71 -18.06 2.99
N GLY A 64 2.85 -18.60 2.56
CA GLY A 64 3.23 -19.98 2.90
C GLY A 64 3.24 -20.24 4.40
N GLY A 65 3.75 -19.29 5.19
CA GLY A 65 3.70 -19.35 6.66
C GLY A 65 2.28 -19.29 7.22
N LEU A 66 1.39 -18.49 6.62
CA LEU A 66 0.00 -18.35 7.05
C LEU A 66 -0.86 -19.56 6.76
N VAL A 67 -0.63 -20.24 5.62
CA VAL A 67 -1.33 -21.48 5.29
C VAL A 67 -0.98 -22.57 6.31
N ALA A 68 0.31 -22.71 6.63
CA ALA A 68 0.75 -23.64 7.67
C ALA A 68 0.14 -23.29 9.03
N PHE A 69 0.11 -22.01 9.39
CA PHE A 69 -0.54 -21.53 10.61
C PHE A 69 -2.03 -21.90 10.65
N GLN A 70 -2.77 -21.65 9.57
CA GLN A 70 -4.19 -21.96 9.45
C GLN A 70 -4.45 -23.46 9.68
N ALA A 71 -3.64 -24.34 9.08
CA ALA A 71 -3.76 -25.80 9.26
C ALA A 71 -3.55 -26.21 10.72
N ILE A 72 -2.47 -25.72 11.36
CA ILE A 72 -2.15 -26.04 12.76
C ILE A 72 -3.23 -25.53 13.72
N VAL A 73 -3.70 -24.29 13.56
CA VAL A 73 -4.73 -23.72 14.45
C VAL A 73 -6.08 -24.42 14.28
N SER A 74 -6.47 -24.77 13.05
CA SER A 74 -7.71 -25.52 12.82
C SER A 74 -7.66 -26.90 13.47
N SER A 75 -6.54 -27.59 13.33
CA SER A 75 -6.29 -28.88 13.98
C SER A 75 -6.27 -28.78 15.51
N ALA A 76 -5.59 -27.76 16.06
CA ALA A 76 -5.50 -27.52 17.49
C ALA A 76 -6.85 -27.28 18.18
N LEU A 77 -7.82 -26.75 17.44
CA LEU A 77 -9.18 -26.50 17.92
C LEU A 77 -10.13 -27.68 17.64
N GLY A 78 -9.66 -28.74 17.00
CA GLY A 78 -10.47 -29.91 16.65
C GLY A 78 -11.59 -29.61 15.66
N LEU A 79 -11.37 -28.64 14.78
CA LEU A 79 -12.38 -28.12 13.86
C LEU A 79 -12.26 -28.77 12.49
N GLU A 80 -13.29 -29.51 12.08
CA GLU A 80 -13.39 -29.99 10.70
C GLU A 80 -13.94 -28.87 9.80
N PRO A 81 -13.36 -28.64 8.61
CA PRO A 81 -13.90 -27.68 7.67
C PRO A 81 -15.36 -28.00 7.32
N PRO A 82 -16.23 -26.98 7.18
CA PRO A 82 -17.60 -27.20 6.72
C PRO A 82 -17.60 -27.88 5.34
N THR A 83 -18.55 -28.81 5.13
CA THR A 83 -18.70 -29.52 3.86
C THR A 83 -19.37 -28.65 2.81
N ALA A 84 -18.82 -28.64 1.59
CA ALA A 84 -19.35 -27.91 0.45
C ALA A 84 -19.85 -28.89 -0.62
N ASP A 85 -21.06 -28.66 -1.13
CA ASP A 85 -21.65 -29.46 -2.22
C ASP A 85 -21.19 -28.99 -3.62
N SER A 86 -20.62 -27.78 -3.69
CA SER A 86 -20.03 -27.19 -4.89
C SER A 86 -18.77 -26.46 -4.48
N THR A 87 -17.72 -26.57 -5.29
CA THR A 87 -16.40 -26.06 -4.95
C THR A 87 -15.99 -24.88 -5.82
N LEU A 88 -15.12 -24.02 -5.27
CA LEU A 88 -14.50 -22.95 -6.05
C LEU A 88 -13.78 -23.46 -7.32
N ALA A 89 -13.21 -24.66 -7.27
CA ALA A 89 -12.56 -25.28 -8.42
C ALA A 89 -13.56 -25.63 -9.54
N GLU A 90 -14.70 -26.22 -9.18
CA GLU A 90 -15.79 -26.53 -10.11
C GLU A 90 -16.39 -25.24 -10.69
N PHE A 91 -16.64 -24.24 -9.85
CA PHE A 91 -17.11 -22.94 -10.31
C PHE A 91 -16.14 -22.32 -11.32
N SER A 92 -14.84 -22.33 -11.02
CA SER A 92 -13.80 -21.77 -11.89
C SER A 92 -13.68 -22.50 -13.22
N ALA A 93 -13.91 -23.82 -13.24
CA ALA A 93 -13.95 -24.62 -14.46
C ALA A 93 -15.25 -24.42 -15.28
N GLY A 94 -16.36 -24.12 -14.61
CA GLY A 94 -17.67 -23.85 -15.20
C GLY A 94 -17.92 -22.36 -15.46
N SER A 95 -18.96 -21.81 -14.84
CA SER A 95 -19.43 -20.43 -15.06
C SER A 95 -18.38 -19.36 -14.70
N GLY A 96 -17.47 -19.66 -13.78
CA GLY A 96 -16.34 -18.81 -13.39
C GLY A 96 -15.26 -18.65 -14.47
N SER A 97 -15.26 -19.48 -15.52
CA SER A 97 -14.32 -19.34 -16.66
C SER A 97 -14.48 -18.03 -17.45
N VAL A 98 -15.55 -17.27 -17.18
CA VAL A 98 -15.81 -15.93 -17.73
C VAL A 98 -14.97 -14.82 -17.09
N VAL A 99 -14.42 -15.04 -15.88
CA VAL A 99 -13.75 -14.02 -15.07
C VAL A 99 -12.67 -13.22 -15.82
N PRO A 100 -11.80 -13.83 -16.67
CA PRO A 100 -10.83 -13.06 -17.46
C PRO A 100 -11.48 -12.02 -18.40
N LEU A 101 -12.66 -12.32 -18.97
CA LEU A 101 -13.41 -11.37 -19.81
C LEU A 101 -13.98 -10.22 -18.97
N ILE A 102 -14.50 -10.54 -17.77
CA ILE A 102 -14.97 -9.52 -16.81
C ILE A 102 -13.85 -8.56 -16.48
N ILE A 103 -12.65 -9.07 -16.19
CA ILE A 103 -11.48 -8.25 -15.86
C ILE A 103 -11.09 -7.35 -17.03
N ALA A 104 -10.93 -7.94 -18.22
CA ALA A 104 -10.52 -7.20 -19.41
C ALA A 104 -11.52 -6.08 -19.77
N GLY A 105 -12.80 -6.42 -19.88
CA GLY A 105 -13.85 -5.44 -20.19
C GLY A 105 -14.04 -4.42 -19.07
N GLY A 106 -13.94 -4.85 -17.81
CA GLY A 106 -14.05 -3.97 -16.66
C GLY A 106 -12.91 -2.98 -16.56
N PHE A 107 -11.70 -3.37 -16.97
CA PHE A 107 -10.56 -2.47 -16.98
C PHE A 107 -10.71 -1.42 -18.07
N VAL A 108 -11.27 -1.79 -19.22
CA VAL A 108 -11.64 -0.83 -20.27
C VAL A 108 -12.69 0.16 -19.74
N VAL A 109 -13.77 -0.32 -19.11
CA VAL A 109 -14.78 0.56 -18.49
C VAL A 109 -14.15 1.51 -17.47
N HIS A 110 -13.30 0.98 -16.59
CA HIS A 110 -12.56 1.75 -15.59
C HIS A 110 -11.71 2.86 -16.23
N LEU A 111 -10.88 2.54 -17.23
CA LEU A 111 -10.05 3.52 -17.93
C LEU A 111 -10.86 4.57 -18.68
N VAL A 112 -11.99 4.18 -19.29
CA VAL A 112 -12.91 5.11 -19.96
C VAL A 112 -13.50 6.10 -18.95
N LEU A 113 -13.95 5.61 -17.79
CA LEU A 113 -14.48 6.47 -16.72
C LEU A 113 -13.41 7.41 -16.16
N VAL A 114 -12.19 6.91 -15.89
CA VAL A 114 -11.02 7.71 -15.47
C VAL A 114 -10.71 8.80 -16.50
N ARG A 115 -10.79 8.47 -17.79
CA ARG A 115 -10.47 9.41 -18.87
C ARG A 115 -11.54 10.50 -19.08
N ILE A 116 -12.81 10.18 -18.84
CA ILE A 116 -13.94 11.08 -19.07
C ILE A 116 -14.18 11.99 -17.85
N PHE A 117 -14.14 11.44 -16.64
CA PHE A 117 -14.55 12.15 -15.43
C PHE A 117 -13.36 12.68 -14.64
N ARG A 118 -13.29 14.00 -14.47
CA ARG A 118 -12.25 14.67 -13.65
C ARG A 118 -12.16 14.16 -12.21
N ALA A 119 -13.26 13.66 -11.65
CA ALA A 119 -13.28 13.12 -10.29
C ALA A 119 -12.62 11.73 -10.20
N ALA A 120 -12.64 10.94 -11.28
CA ALA A 120 -12.08 9.60 -11.34
C ALA A 120 -10.55 9.68 -11.50
N ARG A 121 -9.86 10.10 -10.45
CA ARG A 121 -8.43 10.43 -10.45
C ARG A 121 -7.52 9.27 -10.09
N TYR A 122 -8.02 8.05 -9.95
CA TYR A 122 -7.22 6.90 -9.56
C TYR A 122 -7.34 5.78 -10.59
N VAL A 123 -6.19 5.22 -10.98
CA VAL A 123 -6.13 3.98 -11.75
C VAL A 123 -5.89 2.85 -10.78
N TYR A 124 -6.85 1.92 -10.64
CA TYR A 124 -6.72 0.71 -9.84
C TYR A 124 -5.73 -0.26 -10.49
N LEU A 125 -4.67 -0.67 -9.76
CA LEU A 125 -3.55 -1.46 -10.33
C LEU A 125 -3.27 -2.77 -9.59
N THR A 126 -4.12 -3.18 -8.65
CA THR A 126 -3.89 -4.40 -7.86
C THR A 126 -4.50 -5.61 -8.55
N GLY A 127 -3.80 -6.15 -9.56
CA GLY A 127 -4.32 -7.19 -10.46
C GLY A 127 -4.86 -8.45 -9.80
N HIS A 128 -4.21 -8.97 -8.75
CA HIS A 128 -4.69 -10.18 -8.07
C HIS A 128 -6.04 -9.95 -7.35
N LEU A 129 -6.28 -8.75 -6.81
CA LEU A 129 -7.58 -8.40 -6.22
C LEU A 129 -8.62 -8.05 -7.28
N MET A 130 -8.20 -7.57 -8.45
CA MET A 130 -9.09 -7.44 -9.61
C MET A 130 -9.66 -8.81 -10.01
N TYR A 131 -8.81 -9.84 -10.01
CA TYR A 131 -9.23 -11.22 -10.24
C TYR A 131 -10.23 -11.68 -9.19
N TRP A 132 -9.86 -11.64 -7.91
CA TRP A 132 -10.72 -12.17 -6.86
C TRP A 132 -12.06 -11.44 -6.73
N MET A 133 -12.06 -10.11 -6.82
CA MET A 133 -13.31 -9.35 -6.78
C MET A 133 -14.20 -9.65 -8.01
N SER A 134 -13.60 -9.99 -9.15
CA SER A 134 -14.34 -10.45 -10.34
C SER A 134 -14.90 -11.86 -10.15
N VAL A 135 -14.18 -12.76 -9.46
CA VAL A 135 -14.69 -14.08 -9.05
C VAL A 135 -15.91 -13.93 -8.15
N VAL A 136 -15.82 -13.11 -7.10
CA VAL A 136 -16.94 -12.83 -6.19
C VAL A 136 -18.13 -12.32 -6.95
N LEU A 137 -17.92 -11.31 -7.81
CA LEU A 137 -19.00 -10.73 -8.59
C LEU A 137 -19.66 -11.76 -9.51
N ALA A 138 -18.86 -12.57 -10.21
CA ALA A 138 -19.39 -13.62 -11.08
C ALA A 138 -20.17 -14.66 -10.26
N ALA A 139 -19.63 -15.12 -9.13
CA ALA A 139 -20.28 -16.08 -8.25
C ALA A 139 -21.59 -15.52 -7.70
N SER A 140 -21.62 -14.27 -7.24
CA SER A 140 -22.85 -13.61 -6.77
C SER A 140 -23.94 -13.52 -7.83
N LEU A 141 -23.57 -13.25 -9.09
CA LEU A 141 -24.55 -13.17 -10.19
C LEU A 141 -25.06 -14.56 -10.59
N VAL A 142 -24.17 -15.56 -10.67
CA VAL A 142 -24.54 -16.94 -11.00
C VAL A 142 -25.39 -17.56 -9.88
N GLU A 143 -25.04 -17.33 -8.62
CA GLU A 143 -25.82 -17.81 -7.47
C GLU A 143 -27.26 -17.23 -7.48
N ALA A 144 -27.41 -15.95 -7.82
CA ALA A 144 -28.71 -15.30 -7.81
C ALA A 144 -29.61 -15.68 -9.01
N TYR A 145 -29.03 -16.00 -10.17
CA TYR A 145 -29.77 -16.23 -11.43
C TYR A 145 -29.69 -17.66 -11.97
N GLY A 146 -28.81 -18.50 -11.42
CA GLY A 146 -28.53 -19.85 -11.92
C GLY A 146 -27.57 -19.82 -13.12
N ASP A 147 -27.87 -20.62 -14.14
CA ASP A 147 -27.07 -20.65 -15.36
C ASP A 147 -27.31 -19.38 -16.19
N VAL A 148 -26.29 -18.54 -16.31
CA VAL A 148 -26.36 -17.24 -16.99
C VAL A 148 -25.51 -17.30 -18.26
N ASP A 149 -26.03 -16.76 -19.37
CA ASP A 149 -25.25 -16.66 -20.60
C ASP A 149 -23.88 -16.00 -20.37
N ARG A 150 -22.83 -16.62 -20.94
CA ARG A 150 -21.43 -16.21 -20.74
C ARG A 150 -21.17 -14.76 -21.16
N TRP A 151 -21.76 -14.31 -22.27
CA TRP A 151 -21.51 -12.97 -22.80
C TRP A 151 -22.30 -11.91 -22.04
N LEU A 152 -23.52 -12.25 -21.62
CA LEU A 152 -24.30 -11.45 -20.69
C LEU A 152 -23.54 -11.23 -19.37
N LEU A 153 -23.06 -12.31 -18.75
CA LEU A 153 -22.30 -12.26 -17.51
C LEU A 153 -20.99 -11.47 -17.67
N ALA A 154 -20.27 -11.66 -18.78
CA ALA A 154 -19.09 -10.86 -19.09
C ALA A 154 -19.40 -9.37 -19.18
N GLY A 155 -20.41 -8.99 -19.97
CA GLY A 155 -20.77 -7.58 -20.19
C GLY A 155 -21.25 -6.88 -18.92
N VAL A 156 -22.15 -7.52 -18.18
CA VAL A 156 -22.69 -7.02 -16.90
C VAL A 156 -21.57 -6.95 -15.86
N GLY A 157 -20.80 -8.02 -15.71
CA GLY A 157 -19.67 -8.10 -14.79
C GLY A 157 -18.63 -7.02 -15.05
N SER A 158 -18.28 -6.78 -16.32
CA SER A 158 -17.36 -5.70 -16.71
C SER A 158 -17.84 -4.31 -16.29
N ILE A 159 -19.11 -3.98 -16.49
CA ILE A 159 -19.64 -2.67 -16.07
C ILE A 159 -19.58 -2.52 -14.56
N LEU A 160 -20.05 -3.53 -13.82
CA LEU A 160 -20.11 -3.50 -12.36
C LEU A 160 -18.72 -3.40 -11.74
N ILE A 161 -17.78 -4.25 -12.17
CA ILE A 161 -16.42 -4.25 -11.61
C ILE A 161 -15.64 -2.99 -12.00
N GLY A 162 -15.84 -2.48 -13.23
CA GLY A 162 -15.24 -1.22 -13.66
C GLY A 162 -15.73 -0.04 -12.82
N CYS A 163 -17.02 -0.01 -12.45
CA CYS A 163 -17.54 0.99 -11.52
C CYS A 163 -16.93 0.87 -10.13
N TYR A 164 -16.77 -0.36 -9.61
CA TYR A 164 -16.13 -0.61 -8.33
C TYR A 164 -14.68 -0.09 -8.31
N TRP A 165 -13.87 -0.39 -9.33
CA TRP A 165 -12.46 0.06 -9.40
C TRP A 165 -12.29 1.58 -9.51
N VAL A 166 -13.28 2.28 -10.07
CA VAL A 166 -13.29 3.75 -10.10
C VAL A 166 -13.68 4.33 -8.75
N LEU A 167 -14.72 3.78 -8.11
CA LEU A 167 -15.29 4.33 -6.88
C LEU A 167 -14.49 3.98 -5.63
N GLN A 168 -13.88 2.80 -5.57
CA GLN A 168 -13.22 2.30 -4.37
C GLN A 168 -12.07 3.19 -3.88
N PRO A 169 -11.13 3.62 -4.75
CA PRO A 169 -10.09 4.54 -4.33
C PRO A 169 -10.64 5.91 -3.91
N LEU A 170 -11.78 6.35 -4.47
CA LEU A 170 -12.38 7.65 -4.17
C LEU A 170 -13.00 7.72 -2.79
N TRP A 171 -13.71 6.66 -2.35
CA TRP A 171 -14.33 6.66 -1.03
C TRP A 171 -13.30 6.51 0.10
N THR A 172 -12.15 5.89 -0.17
CA THR A 172 -11.04 5.77 0.80
C THR A 172 -10.10 6.96 0.78
N ALA A 173 -10.07 7.76 -0.29
CA ALA A 173 -9.14 8.88 -0.49
C ALA A 173 -9.02 9.84 0.72
N PRO A 174 -10.08 10.24 1.45
CA PRO A 174 -9.92 11.10 2.62
C PRO A 174 -9.10 10.48 3.75
N LEU A 175 -9.24 9.17 3.98
CA LEU A 175 -8.48 8.44 4.98
C LEU A 175 -7.08 8.09 4.47
N MET A 176 -6.97 7.70 3.20
CA MET A 176 -5.69 7.44 2.54
C MET A 176 -4.76 8.66 2.61
N ARG A 177 -5.29 9.87 2.37
CA ARG A 177 -4.52 11.12 2.52
C ARG A 177 -4.00 11.35 3.94
N LYS A 178 -4.74 10.95 4.97
CA LYS A 178 -4.27 11.04 6.36
C LYS A 178 -3.14 10.06 6.65
N VAL A 179 -3.27 8.83 6.17
CA VAL A 179 -2.25 7.77 6.34
C VAL A 179 -0.97 8.12 5.57
N MET A 180 -1.10 8.53 4.31
CA MET A 180 0.03 8.81 3.43
C MET A 180 0.59 10.23 3.61
N GLY A 181 -0.11 11.13 4.30
CA GLY A 181 0.29 12.54 4.45
C GLY A 181 0.31 13.35 3.15
N ASN A 182 -0.03 12.73 2.02
CA ASN A 182 -0.12 13.35 0.70
C ASN A 182 -1.26 12.69 -0.09
N ASP A 183 -1.50 13.17 -1.32
CA ASP A 183 -2.55 12.64 -2.20
C ASP A 183 -1.97 11.97 -3.45
N GLU A 184 -0.78 11.36 -3.37
CA GLU A 184 -0.09 10.80 -4.54
C GLU A 184 -0.52 9.38 -4.89
N VAL A 185 -1.05 8.64 -3.91
CA VAL A 185 -1.42 7.22 -4.04
C VAL A 185 -2.81 6.98 -3.46
N GLY A 186 -3.67 6.31 -4.23
CA GLY A 186 -4.96 5.80 -3.78
C GLY A 186 -4.85 4.37 -3.22
N LEU A 187 -5.87 3.91 -2.50
CA LEU A 187 -5.96 2.51 -2.10
C LEU A 187 -6.68 1.71 -3.20
N ALA A 188 -6.09 0.60 -3.63
CA ALA A 188 -6.68 -0.40 -4.51
C ALA A 188 -6.65 -1.77 -3.79
N HIS A 189 -7.49 -1.93 -2.77
CA HIS A 189 -7.62 -3.19 -2.01
C HIS A 189 -9.07 -3.44 -1.62
N THR A 190 -9.41 -4.71 -1.46
CA THR A 190 -10.73 -5.24 -1.05
C THR A 190 -10.98 -5.20 0.46
N ASP A 191 -10.17 -4.46 1.22
CA ASP A 191 -10.39 -4.15 2.64
C ASP A 191 -10.81 -2.68 2.82
N SER A 192 -11.34 -2.07 1.77
CA SER A 192 -11.65 -0.65 1.75
C SER A 192 -12.81 -0.29 2.68
N THR A 193 -13.75 -1.21 2.87
CA THR A 193 -14.86 -1.11 3.82
C THR A 193 -14.36 -1.18 5.25
N ILE A 194 -13.38 -2.03 5.57
CA ILE A 194 -12.72 -2.05 6.89
C ILE A 194 -11.93 -0.77 7.12
N ALA A 195 -11.20 -0.29 6.12
CA ALA A 195 -10.50 1.00 6.19
C ALA A 195 -11.45 2.15 6.55
N ILE A 196 -12.58 2.25 5.83
CA ILE A 196 -13.63 3.25 6.09
C ILE A 196 -14.25 3.05 7.47
N ALA A 197 -14.72 1.84 7.77
CA ALA A 197 -15.46 1.57 8.98
C ALA A 197 -14.57 1.78 10.21
N SER A 198 -13.31 1.31 10.19
CA SER A 198 -12.33 1.62 11.24
C SER A 198 -12.10 3.12 11.36
N GLY A 199 -11.79 3.82 10.25
CA GLY A 199 -11.47 5.25 10.26
C GLY A 199 -12.62 6.17 10.69
N TYR A 200 -13.85 5.90 10.26
CA TYR A 200 -15.01 6.74 10.61
C TYR A 200 -15.66 6.32 11.93
N ALA A 201 -15.79 5.02 12.21
CA ALA A 201 -16.39 4.59 13.48
C ALA A 201 -15.47 4.86 14.67
N ALA A 202 -14.15 4.62 14.56
CA ALA A 202 -13.22 4.97 15.65
C ALA A 202 -13.23 6.47 15.96
N ARG A 203 -13.37 7.31 14.91
CA ARG A 203 -13.54 8.76 15.05
C ARG A 203 -14.88 9.12 15.70
N ALA A 204 -15.98 8.51 15.27
CA ALA A 204 -17.32 8.76 15.80
C ALA A 204 -17.43 8.38 17.28
N LEU A 205 -16.84 7.24 17.66
CA LEU A 205 -16.76 6.75 19.03
C LEU A 205 -15.74 7.51 19.89
N ARG A 206 -14.98 8.45 19.31
CA ARG A 206 -13.95 9.26 20.00
C ARG A 206 -12.95 8.41 20.77
N LEU A 207 -12.51 7.29 20.18
CA LEU A 207 -11.67 6.31 20.88
C LEU A 207 -10.30 6.87 21.30
N GLY A 208 -9.81 7.92 20.64
CA GLY A 208 -8.56 8.55 21.01
C GLY A 208 -8.25 9.79 20.18
N ASP A 209 -7.17 10.46 20.55
CA ASP A 209 -6.57 11.55 19.79
C ASP A 209 -5.47 11.01 18.86
N PRO A 210 -5.52 11.29 17.55
CA PRO A 210 -4.61 10.69 16.56
C PRO A 210 -3.15 11.12 16.72
N VAL A 211 -2.88 12.29 17.30
CA VAL A 211 -1.52 12.81 17.44
C VAL A 211 -0.91 12.32 18.76
N ARG A 212 -1.64 12.48 19.87
CA ARG A 212 -1.15 12.11 21.20
C ARG A 212 -1.06 10.61 21.41
N HIS A 213 -1.95 9.84 20.77
CA HIS A 213 -2.05 8.40 20.96
C HIS A 213 -1.58 7.62 19.73
N ASP A 214 -0.83 8.22 18.83
CA ASP A 214 -0.27 7.53 17.67
C ASP A 214 0.50 6.28 18.11
N ALA A 215 0.12 5.13 17.55
CA ALA A 215 0.76 3.84 17.81
C ALA A 215 2.27 3.90 17.57
N GLU A 216 2.72 4.64 16.57
CA GLU A 216 4.14 4.74 16.21
C GLU A 216 4.97 5.54 17.24
N HIS A 217 4.29 6.32 18.10
CA HIS A 217 4.92 7.16 19.12
C HIS A 217 4.67 6.67 20.55
N LEU A 218 4.05 5.49 20.71
CA LEU A 218 3.83 4.89 22.03
C LEU A 218 5.13 4.70 22.80
N LYS A 219 5.18 5.17 24.04
CA LYS A 219 6.32 4.94 24.95
C LYS A 219 6.10 3.61 25.69
N LEU A 220 6.68 2.54 25.15
CA LEU A 220 6.68 1.22 25.80
C LEU A 220 7.76 1.16 26.89
N PRO A 221 7.54 0.43 27.99
CA PRO A 221 8.59 0.15 28.96
C PRO A 221 9.76 -0.58 28.28
N ARG A 222 10.98 -0.42 28.81
CA ARG A 222 12.22 -0.93 28.17
C ARG A 222 12.16 -2.42 27.80
N ALA A 223 11.48 -3.24 28.59
CA ALA A 223 11.31 -4.66 28.31
C ALA A 223 10.43 -4.96 27.08
N LEU A 224 9.51 -4.06 26.72
CA LEU A 224 8.59 -4.22 25.59
C LEU A 224 8.96 -3.33 24.40
N SER A 225 10.06 -2.59 24.45
CA SER A 225 10.43 -1.67 23.37
C SER A 225 10.70 -2.36 22.04
N PHE A 226 11.02 -3.66 22.05
CA PHE A 226 11.23 -4.45 20.84
C PHE A 226 9.94 -4.65 20.02
N PHE A 227 8.75 -4.49 20.62
CA PHE A 227 7.47 -4.56 19.89
C PHE A 227 7.26 -3.42 18.89
N LYS A 228 8.10 -2.38 18.94
CA LYS A 228 8.09 -1.31 17.93
C LYS A 228 8.73 -1.73 16.61
N ASP A 229 9.57 -2.77 16.64
CA ASP A 229 10.08 -3.34 15.41
C ASP A 229 9.04 -4.32 14.88
N ILE A 230 8.48 -4.04 13.71
CA ILE A 230 7.45 -4.87 13.10
C ILE A 230 7.96 -6.30 12.85
N THR A 231 9.22 -6.48 12.46
CA THR A 231 9.81 -7.79 12.20
C THR A 231 9.89 -8.58 13.51
N VAL A 232 10.43 -7.98 14.56
CA VAL A 232 10.56 -8.63 15.87
C VAL A 232 9.20 -8.89 16.51
N SER A 233 8.30 -7.91 16.49
CA SER A 233 6.93 -8.05 16.99
C SER A 233 6.17 -9.16 16.26
N THR A 234 6.32 -9.23 14.93
CA THR A 234 5.69 -10.25 14.10
C THR A 234 6.20 -11.64 14.46
N ALA A 235 7.53 -11.83 14.50
CA ALA A 235 8.15 -13.10 14.88
C ALA A 235 7.74 -13.53 16.29
N PHE A 236 7.72 -12.59 17.24
CA PHE A 236 7.38 -12.89 18.63
C PHE A 236 5.92 -13.31 18.79
N VAL A 237 4.97 -12.54 18.26
CA VAL A 237 3.54 -12.83 18.40
C VAL A 237 3.19 -14.13 17.68
N THR A 238 3.56 -14.26 16.41
CA THR A 238 3.24 -15.48 15.64
C THR A 238 3.97 -16.69 16.19
N GLY A 239 5.19 -16.51 16.70
CA GLY A 239 5.96 -17.57 17.37
C GLY A 239 5.24 -18.09 18.61
N ILE A 240 4.75 -17.22 19.49
CA ILE A 240 3.99 -17.64 20.67
C ILE A 240 2.73 -18.39 20.25
N ILE A 241 1.97 -17.86 19.30
CA ILE A 241 0.72 -18.51 18.90
C ILE A 241 0.99 -19.87 18.24
N MET A 242 1.99 -19.97 17.35
CA MET A 242 2.37 -21.23 16.72
C MET A 242 2.89 -22.26 17.73
N LEU A 243 3.70 -21.83 18.70
CA LEU A 243 4.20 -22.71 19.75
C LEU A 243 3.04 -23.26 20.58
N ILE A 244 2.07 -22.42 20.94
CA ILE A 244 0.88 -22.87 21.66
C ILE A 244 0.05 -23.81 20.78
N ALA A 245 -0.22 -23.45 19.53
CA ALA A 245 -1.07 -24.21 18.63
C ALA A 245 -0.49 -25.61 18.33
N VAL A 246 0.83 -25.73 18.14
CA VAL A 246 1.50 -27.03 17.94
C VAL A 246 1.37 -27.96 19.14
N LEU A 247 1.20 -27.45 20.38
CA LEU A 247 0.98 -28.30 21.55
C LEU A 247 -0.38 -29.00 21.55
N PHE A 248 -1.37 -28.43 20.86
CA PHE A 248 -2.74 -28.95 20.82
C PHE A 248 -3.12 -29.55 19.46
N ALA A 249 -2.37 -29.25 18.39
CA ALA A 249 -2.60 -29.80 17.06
C ALA A 249 -2.31 -31.30 17.00
N ALA A 250 -3.01 -31.99 16.09
CA ALA A 250 -2.83 -33.40 15.86
C ALA A 250 -1.41 -33.70 15.32
N PRO A 251 -0.69 -34.72 15.84
CA PRO A 251 0.70 -34.97 15.48
C PRO A 251 0.95 -35.23 13.99
N ASP A 252 -0.02 -35.83 13.31
CA ASP A 252 -0.01 -36.10 11.87
C ASP A 252 -0.12 -34.82 11.04
N VAL A 253 -1.03 -33.89 11.40
CA VAL A 253 -1.14 -32.58 10.76
C VAL A 253 0.16 -31.78 10.96
N VAL A 254 0.72 -31.82 12.16
CA VAL A 254 2.02 -31.18 12.45
C VAL A 254 3.13 -31.78 11.59
N ALA A 255 3.21 -33.11 11.48
CA ALA A 255 4.21 -33.79 10.67
C ALA A 255 4.05 -33.47 9.17
N GLU A 256 2.83 -33.39 8.65
CA GLU A 256 2.55 -32.99 7.27
C GLU A 256 3.06 -31.57 6.96
N GLN A 257 2.82 -30.62 7.87
CA GLN A 257 3.29 -29.24 7.70
C GLN A 257 4.82 -29.09 7.85
N ILE A 258 5.46 -29.99 8.61
CA ILE A 258 6.93 -30.06 8.69
C ILE A 258 7.52 -30.63 7.40
N GLY A 259 6.84 -31.60 6.78
CA GLY A 259 7.31 -32.32 5.61
C GLY A 259 8.60 -33.08 5.90
N ASP A 260 9.54 -33.08 4.95
CA ASP A 260 10.80 -33.83 5.05
C ASP A 260 11.84 -33.18 5.99
N ALA A 261 11.52 -32.06 6.63
CA ALA A 261 12.46 -31.36 7.48
C ALA A 261 12.73 -32.14 8.78
N ALA A 262 13.99 -32.48 9.04
CA ALA A 262 14.43 -33.17 10.25
C ALA A 262 14.54 -32.22 11.47
N VAL A 263 13.42 -31.61 11.88
CA VAL A 263 13.34 -30.67 13.01
C VAL A 263 12.20 -31.03 13.96
N ALA A 264 12.38 -30.74 15.25
CA ALA A 264 11.30 -30.92 16.22
C ALA A 264 10.14 -29.91 15.96
N PRO A 265 8.89 -30.27 16.28
CA PRO A 265 7.73 -29.41 16.01
C PRO A 265 7.82 -27.98 16.55
N TRP A 266 8.36 -27.81 17.76
CA TRP A 266 8.53 -26.48 18.37
C TRP A 266 9.60 -25.64 17.65
N VAL A 267 10.63 -26.29 17.09
CA VAL A 267 11.67 -25.62 16.28
C VAL A 267 11.06 -25.18 14.97
N TRP A 268 10.29 -26.05 14.32
CA TRP A 268 9.58 -25.71 13.09
C TRP A 268 8.62 -24.54 13.30
N ALA A 269 7.83 -24.53 14.37
CA ALA A 269 6.94 -23.43 14.73
C ALA A 269 7.68 -22.09 14.84
N LEU A 270 8.85 -22.09 15.50
CA LEU A 270 9.70 -20.91 15.62
C LEU A 270 10.26 -20.47 14.25
N LEU A 271 10.71 -21.42 13.42
CA LEU A 271 11.20 -21.13 12.08
C LEU A 271 10.10 -20.56 11.17
N GLN A 272 8.85 -21.02 11.29
CA GLN A 272 7.72 -20.46 10.55
C GLN A 272 7.42 -19.02 10.98
N ALA A 273 7.45 -18.73 12.28
CA ALA A 273 7.28 -17.37 12.78
C ALA A 273 8.40 -16.41 12.31
N LEU A 274 9.64 -16.89 12.27
CA LEU A 274 10.77 -16.13 11.72
C LEU A 274 10.66 -15.92 10.21
N ARG A 275 10.23 -16.93 9.45
CA ARG A 275 9.94 -16.81 8.00
C ARG A 275 8.85 -15.80 7.75
N PHE A 276 7.78 -15.84 8.54
CA PHE A 276 6.67 -14.89 8.48
C PHE A 276 7.15 -13.44 8.69
N ALA A 277 7.96 -13.20 9.71
CA ALA A 277 8.58 -11.90 9.94
C ALA A 277 9.53 -11.47 8.80
N GLY A 278 10.34 -12.40 8.28
CA GLY A 278 11.21 -12.16 7.13
C GLY A 278 10.43 -11.77 5.86
N GLY A 279 9.28 -12.42 5.62
CA GLY A 279 8.36 -12.09 4.53
C GLY A 279 7.90 -10.63 4.59
N ILE A 280 7.50 -10.14 5.77
CA ILE A 280 7.12 -8.72 5.95
C ILE A 280 8.28 -7.77 5.66
N ALA A 281 9.49 -8.06 6.13
CA ALA A 281 10.64 -7.21 5.85
C ALA A 281 10.90 -7.11 4.33
N ILE A 282 10.80 -8.23 3.61
CA ILE A 282 10.95 -8.27 2.14
C ILE A 282 9.81 -7.51 1.45
N ILE A 283 8.56 -7.70 1.88
CA ILE A 283 7.38 -6.95 1.38
C ILE A 283 7.63 -5.45 1.48
N LEU A 284 7.98 -4.96 2.66
CA LEU A 284 8.18 -3.52 2.90
C LEU A 284 9.35 -2.95 2.09
N PHE A 285 10.41 -3.74 1.89
CA PHE A 285 11.53 -3.35 1.02
C PHE A 285 11.09 -3.27 -0.45
N GLY A 286 10.38 -4.28 -0.96
CA GLY A 286 9.84 -4.30 -2.32
C GLY A 286 8.88 -3.14 -2.59
N VAL A 287 7.96 -2.86 -1.66
CA VAL A 287 7.03 -1.73 -1.74
C VAL A 287 7.76 -0.40 -1.88
N ARG A 288 8.77 -0.13 -1.04
CA ARG A 288 9.51 1.14 -1.10
C ARG A 288 10.24 1.31 -2.42
N MET A 289 10.86 0.25 -2.92
CA MET A 289 11.55 0.24 -4.22
C MET A 289 10.57 0.49 -5.37
N PHE A 290 9.42 -0.17 -5.34
CA PHE A 290 8.36 0.00 -6.33
C PHE A 290 7.76 1.41 -6.32
N LEU A 291 7.42 1.93 -5.14
CA LEU A 291 6.82 3.26 -4.97
C LEU A 291 7.71 4.38 -5.52
N ALA A 292 9.03 4.25 -5.33
CA ALA A 292 10.00 5.22 -5.79
C ALA A 292 10.00 5.43 -7.31
N GLU A 293 9.57 4.42 -8.08
CA GLU A 293 9.53 4.49 -9.55
C GLU A 293 8.11 4.68 -10.09
N ILE A 294 7.10 4.06 -9.47
CA ILE A 294 5.73 4.10 -10.01
C ILE A 294 5.09 5.46 -9.86
N VAL A 295 5.32 6.16 -8.74
CA VAL A 295 4.72 7.48 -8.49
C VAL A 295 5.26 8.51 -9.50
N PRO A 296 6.60 8.63 -9.69
CA PRO A 296 7.12 9.49 -10.75
C PRO A 296 6.66 9.06 -12.15
N ALA A 297 6.68 7.76 -12.48
CA ALA A 297 6.28 7.30 -13.80
C ALA A 297 4.82 7.65 -14.13
N PHE A 298 3.92 7.51 -13.15
CA PHE A 298 2.51 7.85 -13.32
C PHE A 298 2.27 9.31 -13.69
N LYS A 299 3.17 10.22 -13.32
CA LYS A 299 3.06 11.62 -13.74
C LYS A 299 3.04 11.76 -15.26
N GLY A 300 3.87 11.02 -15.99
CA GLY A 300 3.85 11.04 -17.46
C GLY A 300 2.57 10.50 -18.07
N LEU A 301 2.02 9.44 -17.47
CA LEU A 301 0.73 8.89 -17.87
C LEU A 301 -0.40 9.89 -17.58
N SER A 302 -0.34 10.56 -16.43
CA SER A 302 -1.26 11.59 -15.98
C SER A 302 -1.27 12.77 -16.94
N ASP A 303 -0.10 13.32 -17.28
CA ASP A 303 0.03 14.53 -18.08
C ASP A 303 -0.38 14.34 -19.55
N ARG A 304 -0.33 13.10 -20.08
CA ARG A 304 -0.52 12.82 -21.52
C ARG A 304 -1.72 11.95 -21.86
N LEU A 305 -1.96 10.87 -21.11
CA LEU A 305 -2.96 9.86 -21.46
C LEU A 305 -4.22 9.94 -20.59
N LEU A 306 -4.04 10.11 -19.28
CA LEU A 306 -5.12 10.10 -18.27
C LEU A 306 -5.02 11.35 -17.37
N PRO A 307 -5.51 12.53 -17.83
CA PRO A 307 -5.34 13.81 -17.14
C PRO A 307 -5.67 13.79 -15.65
N GLY A 308 -4.66 14.03 -14.81
CA GLY A 308 -4.80 14.13 -13.35
C GLY A 308 -4.97 12.78 -12.64
N ALA A 309 -4.83 11.66 -13.36
CA ALA A 309 -4.89 10.33 -12.78
C ALA A 309 -3.62 10.00 -11.98
N LYS A 310 -3.80 9.20 -10.93
CA LYS A 310 -2.80 8.78 -9.96
C LYS A 310 -2.88 7.26 -9.78
N PRO A 311 -1.80 6.59 -9.37
CA PRO A 311 -1.87 5.16 -9.11
C PRO A 311 -2.68 4.90 -7.83
N ALA A 312 -3.63 3.95 -7.90
CA ALA A 312 -4.16 3.31 -6.71
C ALA A 312 -3.53 1.93 -6.57
N LEU A 313 -2.97 1.69 -5.39
CA LEU A 313 -2.06 0.60 -5.11
C LEU A 313 -2.53 -0.23 -3.93
N ASP A 314 -1.91 -1.39 -3.83
CA ASP A 314 -2.19 -2.39 -2.83
C ASP A 314 -1.96 -1.90 -1.39
N LEU A 315 -2.66 -2.52 -0.43
CA LEU A 315 -2.66 -2.16 0.98
C LEU A 315 -1.26 -2.07 1.62
N PRO A 316 -0.27 -2.94 1.30
CA PRO A 316 1.07 -2.86 1.87
C PRO A 316 1.78 -1.51 1.71
N VAL A 317 1.36 -0.68 0.75
CA VAL A 317 1.83 0.71 0.63
C VAL A 317 1.59 1.48 1.93
N THR A 318 0.44 1.28 2.57
CA THR A 318 0.07 1.94 3.83
C THR A 318 0.87 1.41 5.03
N PHE A 319 1.31 0.15 5.00
CA PHE A 319 2.04 -0.49 6.10
C PHE A 319 3.41 0.13 6.31
N THR A 320 3.99 0.71 5.27
CA THR A 320 5.25 1.46 5.37
C THR A 320 5.15 2.72 6.23
N ARG A 321 3.93 3.22 6.49
CA ARG A 321 3.66 4.45 7.25
C ARG A 321 3.35 4.22 8.72
N ALA A 322 2.64 3.14 9.04
CA ALA A 322 2.23 2.83 10.42
C ALA A 322 2.42 1.33 10.75
N PRO A 323 3.66 0.82 10.74
CA PRO A 323 3.94 -0.60 10.94
C PRO A 323 3.56 -1.11 12.34
N THR A 324 3.64 -0.29 13.39
CA THR A 324 3.18 -0.67 14.74
C THR A 324 1.66 -0.83 14.76
N ALA A 325 0.93 0.06 14.08
CA ALA A 325 -0.52 -0.02 13.96
C ALA A 325 -0.99 -1.28 13.22
N VAL A 326 -0.25 -1.72 12.19
CA VAL A 326 -0.52 -2.99 11.48
C VAL A 326 -0.52 -4.15 12.47
N MET A 327 0.50 -4.22 13.33
CA MET A 327 0.62 -5.30 14.31
C MET A 327 -0.48 -5.29 15.36
N LEU A 328 -0.84 -4.10 15.88
CA LEU A 328 -1.96 -3.98 16.81
C LEU A 328 -3.27 -4.45 16.19
N GLY A 329 -3.51 -4.08 14.93
CA GLY A 329 -4.68 -4.53 14.16
C GLY A 329 -4.70 -6.04 13.93
N PHE A 330 -3.58 -6.62 13.47
CA PHE A 330 -3.45 -8.07 13.26
C PHE A 330 -3.64 -8.87 14.55
N VAL A 331 -2.97 -8.50 15.65
CA VAL A 331 -3.06 -9.22 16.93
C VAL A 331 -4.49 -9.17 17.46
N SER A 332 -5.10 -7.98 17.48
CA SER A 332 -6.47 -7.83 17.96
C SER A 332 -7.46 -8.59 17.06
N SER A 333 -7.28 -8.56 15.74
CA SER A 333 -8.10 -9.34 14.80
C SER A 333 -7.97 -10.84 15.07
N THR A 334 -6.75 -11.35 15.22
CA THR A 334 -6.49 -12.79 15.44
C THR A 334 -7.09 -13.26 16.76
N VAL A 335 -6.86 -12.53 17.85
CA VAL A 335 -7.39 -12.88 19.18
C VAL A 335 -8.91 -12.90 19.16
N VAL A 336 -9.56 -11.87 18.60
CA VAL A 336 -11.02 -11.80 18.53
C VAL A 336 -11.58 -12.91 17.65
N PHE A 337 -10.93 -13.21 16.50
CA PHE A 337 -11.39 -14.27 15.62
C PHE A 337 -11.30 -15.66 16.30
N ILE A 338 -10.23 -15.94 17.04
CA ILE A 338 -10.11 -17.18 17.83
C ILE A 338 -11.25 -17.28 18.86
N LEU A 339 -11.62 -16.18 19.52
CA LEU A 339 -12.76 -16.17 20.44
C LEU A 339 -14.08 -16.48 19.71
N PHE A 340 -14.28 -15.94 18.50
CA PHE A 340 -15.42 -16.31 17.65
C PHE A 340 -15.39 -17.79 17.25
N MET A 341 -14.24 -18.33 16.86
CA MET A 341 -14.09 -19.76 16.53
C MET A 341 -14.54 -20.64 17.70
N ILE A 342 -14.04 -20.37 18.91
CA ILE A 342 -14.43 -21.12 20.11
C ILE A 342 -15.93 -20.97 20.39
N GLY A 343 -16.47 -19.76 20.32
CA GLY A 343 -17.90 -19.51 20.56
C GLY A 343 -18.81 -20.20 19.55
N PHE A 344 -18.46 -20.16 18.26
CA PHE A 344 -19.24 -20.77 17.19
C PHE A 344 -19.14 -22.30 17.21
N ALA A 345 -17.95 -22.85 17.48
CA ALA A 345 -17.75 -24.29 17.61
C ALA A 345 -18.50 -24.87 18.81
N THR A 346 -18.39 -24.23 19.99
CA THR A 346 -19.05 -24.72 21.23
C THR A 346 -20.58 -24.56 21.20
N SER A 347 -21.10 -23.63 20.41
CA SER A 347 -22.54 -23.47 20.19
C SER A 347 -23.10 -24.37 19.08
N GLY A 348 -22.24 -25.04 18.30
CA GLY A 348 -22.64 -25.88 17.16
C GLY A 348 -23.26 -25.10 16.00
N ILE A 349 -23.06 -23.78 15.94
CA ILE A 349 -23.68 -22.91 14.92
C ILE A 349 -23.01 -23.10 13.56
N PHE A 350 -21.68 -23.03 13.54
CA PHE A 350 -20.86 -23.15 12.32
C PHE A 350 -19.39 -23.34 12.70
N VAL A 351 -18.60 -23.95 11.82
CA VAL A 351 -17.15 -24.09 12.03
C VAL A 351 -16.43 -23.05 11.19
N LEU A 352 -15.90 -22.03 11.87
CA LEU A 352 -15.10 -20.99 11.23
C LEU A 352 -13.71 -21.54 10.86
N ILE A 353 -13.31 -21.34 9.61
CA ILE A 353 -11.94 -21.60 9.12
C ILE A 353 -11.13 -20.30 9.27
N PRO A 354 -9.97 -20.30 9.96
CA PRO A 354 -9.21 -19.08 10.21
C PRO A 354 -8.57 -18.52 8.94
N PRO A 355 -9.03 -17.37 8.42
CA PRO A 355 -8.55 -16.81 7.16
C PRO A 355 -7.33 -15.94 7.42
N MET A 356 -6.17 -16.59 7.62
CA MET A 356 -5.00 -15.93 8.19
C MET A 356 -4.47 -14.74 7.37
N ILE A 357 -4.61 -14.80 6.04
CA ILE A 357 -4.27 -13.68 5.14
C ILE A 357 -5.16 -12.48 5.48
N MET A 358 -6.47 -12.66 5.56
CA MET A 358 -7.46 -11.61 5.81
C MET A 358 -7.42 -11.10 7.26
N LEU A 359 -7.03 -11.94 8.21
CA LEU A 359 -6.75 -11.51 9.58
C LEU A 359 -5.56 -10.57 9.67
N PHE A 360 -4.52 -10.82 8.86
CA PHE A 360 -3.35 -9.95 8.81
C PHE A 360 -3.56 -8.70 7.97
N PHE A 361 -3.95 -8.84 6.70
CA PHE A 361 -4.11 -7.70 5.79
C PHE A 361 -5.31 -6.85 6.18
N GLY A 362 -6.50 -7.43 6.34
CA GLY A 362 -7.69 -6.70 6.81
C GLY A 362 -7.53 -6.15 8.23
N GLY A 363 -6.95 -6.93 9.15
CA GLY A 363 -6.60 -6.45 10.49
C GLY A 363 -5.60 -5.30 10.44
N GLY A 364 -4.60 -5.40 9.58
CA GLY A 364 -3.60 -4.36 9.31
C GLY A 364 -4.20 -3.10 8.71
N ALA A 365 -5.13 -3.22 7.75
CA ALA A 365 -5.91 -2.09 7.22
C ALA A 365 -6.68 -1.40 8.34
N GLY A 366 -7.48 -2.16 9.09
CA GLY A 366 -8.21 -1.65 10.25
C GLY A 366 -7.29 -0.94 11.25
N GLY A 367 -6.13 -1.54 11.50
CA GLY A 367 -5.04 -1.01 12.32
C GLY A 367 -4.56 0.37 11.86
N VAL A 368 -4.08 0.47 10.62
CA VAL A 368 -3.49 1.68 10.04
C VAL A 368 -4.51 2.81 9.91
N PHE A 369 -5.68 2.52 9.35
CA PHE A 369 -6.71 3.54 9.14
C PHE A 369 -7.36 3.99 10.46
N GLY A 370 -7.49 3.09 11.43
CA GLY A 370 -7.95 3.41 12.79
C GLY A 370 -6.91 4.24 13.56
N ASN A 371 -5.62 3.92 13.42
CA ASN A 371 -4.55 4.70 14.03
C ASN A 371 -4.53 6.16 13.53
N ALA A 372 -4.67 6.35 12.22
CA ALA A 372 -4.65 7.67 11.59
C ALA A 372 -5.77 8.63 12.07
N VAL A 373 -6.79 8.12 12.76
CA VAL A 373 -7.92 8.92 13.27
C VAL A 373 -8.07 8.93 14.78
N ALA A 374 -7.60 7.89 15.48
CA ALA A 374 -7.86 7.67 16.90
C ALA A 374 -6.68 7.02 17.66
N GLY A 375 -5.51 6.93 17.04
CA GLY A 375 -4.32 6.34 17.64
C GLY A 375 -4.42 4.82 17.86
N TRP A 376 -3.62 4.28 18.75
CA TRP A 376 -3.53 2.84 19.02
C TRP A 376 -4.87 2.18 19.40
N ARG A 377 -5.79 2.93 20.03
CA ARG A 377 -7.14 2.44 20.35
C ARG A 377 -7.98 2.26 19.10
N GLY A 378 -7.85 3.17 18.14
CA GLY A 378 -8.41 3.02 16.81
C GLY A 378 -7.82 1.82 16.08
N ALA A 379 -6.51 1.57 16.23
CA ALA A 379 -5.87 0.41 15.62
C ALA A 379 -6.43 -0.92 16.15
N VAL A 380 -6.55 -1.05 17.47
CA VAL A 380 -7.17 -2.23 18.11
C VAL A 380 -8.63 -2.38 17.70
N PHE A 381 -9.39 -1.28 17.70
CA PHE A 381 -10.79 -1.31 17.25
C PHE A 381 -10.93 -1.77 15.80
N GLY A 382 -10.04 -1.32 14.91
CA GLY A 382 -10.03 -1.75 13.52
C GLY A 382 -9.79 -3.25 13.36
N GLY A 383 -8.86 -3.82 14.13
CA GLY A 383 -8.63 -5.26 14.14
C GLY A 383 -9.81 -6.05 14.71
N VAL A 384 -10.42 -5.59 15.81
CA VAL A 384 -11.65 -6.17 16.36
C VAL A 384 -12.77 -6.18 15.31
N LEU A 385 -12.97 -5.05 14.63
CA LEU A 385 -13.99 -4.90 13.60
C LEU A 385 -13.75 -5.87 12.43
N ASN A 386 -12.50 -6.00 11.99
CA ASN A 386 -12.12 -6.96 10.95
C ASN A 386 -12.50 -8.38 11.35
N ALA A 387 -12.11 -8.83 12.54
CA ALA A 387 -12.43 -10.17 13.03
C ALA A 387 -13.95 -10.44 13.10
N VAL A 388 -14.74 -9.47 13.55
CA VAL A 388 -16.20 -9.58 13.59
C VAL A 388 -16.76 -9.73 12.17
N VAL A 389 -16.32 -8.89 11.24
CA VAL A 389 -16.77 -8.94 9.85
C VAL A 389 -16.39 -10.27 9.20
N LEU A 390 -15.17 -10.76 9.43
CA LEU A 390 -14.74 -12.05 8.89
C LEU A 390 -15.52 -13.23 9.50
N ALA A 391 -15.68 -13.28 10.82
CA ALA A 391 -16.37 -14.39 11.48
C ALA A 391 -17.86 -14.46 11.10
N VAL A 392 -18.56 -13.32 11.19
CA VAL A 392 -19.99 -13.25 10.83
C VAL A 392 -20.17 -13.39 9.32
N GLY A 393 -19.29 -12.77 8.55
CA GLY A 393 -19.27 -12.85 7.09
C GLY A 393 -19.12 -14.28 6.60
N GLN A 394 -18.18 -15.03 7.17
CA GLN A 394 -17.94 -16.42 6.80
C GLN A 394 -19.15 -17.31 7.09
N TRP A 395 -19.74 -17.17 8.28
CA TRP A 395 -20.92 -17.94 8.68
C TRP A 395 -22.12 -17.70 7.76
N ILE A 396 -22.43 -16.43 7.46
CA ILE A 396 -23.55 -16.08 6.59
C ILE A 396 -23.22 -16.44 5.13
N GLY A 397 -22.02 -16.07 4.69
CA GLY A 397 -21.55 -16.22 3.32
C GLY A 397 -21.48 -17.67 2.86
N TRP A 398 -21.12 -18.60 3.75
CA TRP A 398 -21.04 -20.02 3.41
C TRP A 398 -22.37 -20.55 2.85
N GLY A 399 -23.48 -20.22 3.51
CA GLY A 399 -24.82 -20.60 3.03
C GLY A 399 -25.26 -19.82 1.79
N LEU A 400 -24.90 -18.53 1.72
CA LEU A 400 -25.27 -17.68 0.59
C LEU A 400 -24.65 -18.10 -0.74
N TYR A 401 -23.49 -18.77 -0.74
CA TYR A 401 -22.82 -19.25 -1.94
C TYR A 401 -22.92 -20.78 -2.11
N SER A 402 -23.91 -21.42 -1.47
CA SER A 402 -24.07 -22.87 -1.46
C SER A 402 -24.22 -23.50 -2.85
N GLY A 403 -24.81 -22.78 -3.82
CA GLY A 403 -24.99 -23.27 -5.19
C GLY A 403 -23.78 -23.04 -6.11
N THR A 404 -22.76 -22.33 -5.66
CA THR A 404 -21.60 -21.95 -6.48
C THR A 404 -20.27 -22.33 -5.84
N ALA A 405 -19.84 -21.58 -4.83
CA ALA A 405 -18.54 -21.74 -4.18
C ALA A 405 -18.57 -21.17 -2.75
N PRO A 406 -19.05 -21.94 -1.76
CA PRO A 406 -19.05 -21.56 -0.35
C PRO A 406 -17.67 -21.16 0.17
N GLU A 407 -16.60 -21.73 -0.38
CA GLU A 407 -15.24 -21.44 0.05
C GLU A 407 -14.84 -19.98 -0.15
N ILE A 408 -15.51 -19.25 -1.07
CA ILE A 408 -15.33 -17.80 -1.23
C ILE A 408 -15.55 -17.08 0.10
N ALA A 409 -16.54 -17.51 0.90
CA ALA A 409 -16.82 -16.92 2.21
C ALA A 409 -15.69 -17.17 3.23
N THR A 410 -14.80 -18.13 2.99
CA THR A 410 -13.66 -18.40 3.87
C THR A 410 -12.39 -17.69 3.41
N LEU A 411 -12.39 -17.20 2.17
CA LEU A 411 -11.29 -16.48 1.52
C LEU A 411 -11.62 -14.99 1.34
N ALA A 412 -12.73 -14.52 1.91
CA ALA A 412 -13.28 -13.21 1.63
C ALA A 412 -12.62 -12.11 2.49
N ASP A 413 -12.19 -11.05 1.80
CA ASP A 413 -11.99 -9.75 2.43
C ASP A 413 -13.34 -9.07 2.68
N ALA A 414 -13.34 -8.01 3.48
CA ALA A 414 -14.58 -7.35 3.87
C ALA A 414 -15.40 -6.78 2.69
N ASP A 415 -14.75 -6.27 1.64
CA ASP A 415 -15.46 -5.76 0.47
C ASP A 415 -16.16 -6.88 -0.29
N TRP A 416 -15.70 -8.13 -0.20
CA TRP A 416 -16.31 -9.26 -0.88
C TRP A 416 -17.68 -9.55 -0.26
N TYR A 417 -17.80 -9.50 1.07
CA TYR A 417 -19.09 -9.58 1.73
C TYR A 417 -19.97 -8.39 1.38
N ALA A 418 -19.44 -7.17 1.49
CA ALA A 418 -20.23 -5.98 1.26
C ALA A 418 -20.78 -5.91 -0.17
N VAL A 419 -19.92 -6.06 -1.19
CA VAL A 419 -20.32 -5.98 -2.59
C VAL A 419 -21.05 -7.26 -3.01
N GLY A 420 -20.55 -8.44 -2.63
CA GLY A 420 -21.16 -9.71 -2.98
C GLY A 420 -22.59 -9.84 -2.44
N TRP A 421 -22.84 -9.45 -1.18
CA TRP A 421 -24.19 -9.49 -0.62
C TRP A 421 -25.12 -8.44 -1.20
N LEU A 422 -24.61 -7.25 -1.56
CA LEU A 422 -25.40 -6.25 -2.28
C LEU A 422 -25.83 -6.78 -3.66
N VAL A 423 -24.92 -7.44 -4.38
CA VAL A 423 -25.19 -8.03 -5.69
C VAL A 423 -26.14 -9.21 -5.57
N LEU A 424 -25.93 -10.12 -4.62
CA LEU A 424 -26.84 -11.23 -4.33
C LEU A 424 -28.24 -10.73 -3.97
N GLY A 425 -28.33 -9.76 -3.05
CA GLY A 425 -29.61 -9.20 -2.60
C GLY A 425 -30.37 -8.54 -3.75
N ALA A 426 -29.70 -7.71 -4.56
CA ALA A 426 -30.30 -7.13 -5.76
C ALA A 426 -30.67 -8.20 -6.79
N GLY A 427 -29.84 -9.22 -6.93
CA GLY A 427 -30.03 -10.36 -7.81
C GLY A 427 -31.28 -11.15 -7.46
N HIS A 428 -31.42 -11.64 -6.22
CA HIS A 428 -32.59 -12.40 -5.78
C HIS A 428 -33.91 -11.62 -5.92
N LEU A 429 -33.87 -10.30 -5.72
CA LEU A 429 -35.06 -9.45 -5.90
C LEU A 429 -35.49 -9.33 -7.37
N LEU A 430 -34.54 -9.39 -8.31
CA LEU A 430 -34.77 -9.12 -9.73
C LEU A 430 -34.74 -10.37 -10.61
N ALA A 431 -34.17 -11.48 -10.12
CA ALA A 431 -34.07 -12.76 -10.82
C ALA A 431 -35.42 -13.31 -11.28
N PRO A 432 -36.55 -13.18 -10.53
CA PRO A 432 -37.86 -13.63 -11.01
C PRO A 432 -38.35 -12.95 -12.30
N LEU A 433 -37.75 -11.81 -12.68
CA LEU A 433 -38.08 -11.07 -13.89
C LEU A 433 -37.26 -11.53 -15.12
N GLY A 434 -36.32 -12.45 -14.94
CA GLY A 434 -35.45 -13.04 -15.97
C GLY A 434 -34.08 -12.38 -16.08
N GLU A 435 -33.14 -13.04 -16.77
CA GLU A 435 -31.72 -12.66 -16.86
C GLU A 435 -31.46 -11.25 -17.42
N TRP A 436 -32.37 -10.69 -18.22
CA TRP A 436 -32.20 -9.33 -18.76
C TRP A 436 -32.12 -8.25 -17.67
N THR A 437 -32.62 -8.52 -16.46
CA THR A 437 -32.53 -7.59 -15.33
C THR A 437 -31.10 -7.41 -14.81
N LEU A 438 -30.17 -8.30 -15.17
CA LEU A 438 -28.74 -8.10 -14.95
C LEU A 438 -28.24 -6.80 -15.59
N TRP A 439 -28.72 -6.46 -16.79
CA TRP A 439 -28.41 -5.18 -17.43
C TRP A 439 -29.01 -4.00 -16.67
N VAL A 440 -30.19 -4.17 -16.06
CA VAL A 440 -30.80 -3.12 -15.23
C VAL A 440 -29.92 -2.83 -14.01
N ILE A 441 -29.41 -3.87 -13.33
CA ILE A 441 -28.46 -3.71 -12.22
C ILE A 441 -27.20 -2.98 -12.69
N ALA A 442 -26.58 -3.45 -13.78
CA ALA A 442 -25.37 -2.83 -14.33
C ALA A 442 -25.57 -1.36 -14.71
N LEU A 443 -26.65 -1.04 -15.43
CA LEU A 443 -26.96 0.32 -15.86
C LEU A 443 -27.32 1.23 -14.68
N ALA A 444 -28.00 0.71 -13.64
CA ALA A 444 -28.29 1.46 -12.43
C ALA A 444 -27.00 1.80 -11.67
N VAL A 445 -26.10 0.84 -11.49
CA VAL A 445 -24.79 1.06 -10.85
C VAL A 445 -23.94 2.03 -11.66
N LEU A 446 -23.92 1.90 -12.99
CA LEU A 446 -23.22 2.84 -13.87
C LEU A 446 -23.80 4.25 -13.77
N ALA A 447 -25.14 4.39 -13.77
CA ALA A 447 -25.80 5.68 -13.61
C ALA A 447 -25.46 6.34 -12.27
N VAL A 448 -25.52 5.58 -11.17
CA VAL A 448 -25.11 6.06 -9.83
C VAL A 448 -23.64 6.48 -9.83
N THR A 449 -22.76 5.68 -10.44
CA THR A 449 -21.33 5.97 -10.57
C THR A 449 -21.12 7.30 -11.31
N VAL A 450 -21.75 7.47 -12.46
CA VAL A 450 -21.69 8.71 -13.25
C VAL A 450 -22.21 9.90 -12.43
N ILE A 451 -23.33 9.76 -11.73
CA ILE A 451 -23.89 10.82 -10.87
C ILE A 451 -22.90 11.22 -9.78
N VAL A 452 -22.29 10.24 -9.09
CA VAL A 452 -21.28 10.49 -8.05
C VAL A 452 -20.08 11.20 -8.64
N LEU A 453 -19.55 10.75 -9.78
CA LEU A 453 -18.39 11.35 -10.44
C LEU A 453 -18.66 12.78 -10.91
N VAL A 454 -19.85 13.05 -11.47
CA VAL A 454 -20.26 14.41 -11.87
C VAL A 454 -20.42 15.31 -10.64
N ALA A 455 -21.06 14.82 -9.58
CA ALA A 455 -21.26 15.58 -8.36
C ALA A 455 -19.94 15.94 -7.67
N LEU A 456 -19.00 15.00 -7.58
CA LEU A 456 -17.66 15.23 -7.05
C LEU A 456 -16.84 16.15 -7.96
N GLY A 457 -16.92 15.95 -9.28
CA GLY A 457 -16.19 16.76 -10.26
C GLY A 457 -16.61 18.24 -10.24
N ARG A 458 -17.89 18.54 -9.99
CA ARG A 458 -18.38 19.93 -9.83
C ARG A 458 -17.83 20.62 -8.58
N ARG A 459 -17.46 19.86 -7.55
CA ARG A 459 -16.89 20.39 -6.29
C ARG A 459 -15.37 20.59 -6.36
N MET A 460 -14.72 20.12 -7.43
CA MET A 460 -13.28 20.28 -7.60
C MET A 460 -12.96 21.67 -8.15
N PRO A 461 -11.94 22.35 -7.61
CA PRO A 461 -11.44 23.59 -8.20
C PRO A 461 -11.10 23.34 -9.67
N ARG A 462 -11.49 24.26 -10.56
CA ARG A 462 -11.01 24.24 -11.94
C ARG A 462 -9.50 24.50 -11.90
N GLU A 463 -8.70 23.47 -12.14
CA GLU A 463 -7.30 23.67 -12.53
C GLU A 463 -7.28 24.61 -13.74
N LEU A 464 -6.61 25.75 -13.58
CA LEU A 464 -6.29 26.66 -14.67
C LEU A 464 -5.43 25.88 -15.69
N PRO A 465 -5.63 26.09 -17.00
CA PRO A 465 -4.75 25.50 -18.01
C PRO A 465 -3.29 25.82 -17.68
N ALA A 466 -2.40 24.84 -17.87
CA ALA A 466 -0.96 24.96 -17.60
C ALA A 466 -0.27 26.11 -18.36
N ASP A 467 -0.95 26.71 -19.35
CA ASP A 467 -0.46 27.84 -20.15
C ASP A 467 -0.78 29.22 -19.55
N ALA A 468 -1.51 29.30 -18.44
CA ALA A 468 -1.70 30.56 -17.71
C ALA A 468 -0.65 30.68 -16.59
N ALA A 469 0.62 30.83 -16.98
CA ALA A 469 1.61 31.36 -16.05
C ALA A 469 1.16 32.76 -15.61
N PRO A 470 1.09 33.09 -14.30
CA PRO A 470 1.03 34.48 -13.90
C PRO A 470 2.28 35.18 -14.41
N ASP A 471 2.10 36.35 -15.05
CA ASP A 471 3.15 37.15 -15.66
C ASP A 471 4.46 37.08 -14.86
N ALA A 472 5.50 36.56 -15.51
CA ALA A 472 6.83 36.48 -14.94
C ALA A 472 7.24 37.87 -14.44
N ALA A 473 7.56 37.98 -13.15
CA ALA A 473 8.26 39.14 -12.63
C ALA A 473 9.54 39.38 -13.47
N PRO A 474 9.92 40.64 -13.75
CA PRO A 474 11.01 40.93 -14.65
C PRO A 474 12.30 40.26 -14.20
N ALA A 475 12.94 39.51 -15.11
CA ALA A 475 14.23 38.89 -14.86
C ALA A 475 15.29 39.96 -14.56
N VAL A 476 15.93 39.85 -13.39
CA VAL A 476 17.15 40.60 -13.07
C VAL A 476 18.29 40.04 -13.93
N PRO A 477 19.06 40.86 -14.66
CA PRO A 477 20.13 40.37 -15.50
C PRO A 477 21.27 39.79 -14.65
N ALA A 478 21.77 38.63 -15.04
CA ALA A 478 22.93 37.99 -14.41
C ALA A 478 24.22 38.80 -14.69
N PRO A 479 25.17 38.87 -13.75
CA PRO A 479 26.46 39.48 -14.02
C PRO A 479 27.31 38.57 -14.91
N GLU A 480 27.88 39.15 -15.96
CA GLU A 480 28.92 38.55 -16.79
C GLU A 480 30.23 38.39 -16.01
N GLY A 481 30.88 37.24 -16.21
CA GLY A 481 32.34 37.12 -16.12
C GLY A 481 32.88 36.41 -14.89
N ALA A 482 33.20 35.12 -15.03
CA ALA A 482 34.44 34.54 -14.51
C ALA A 482 34.71 33.21 -15.22
N ALA A 483 35.88 33.14 -15.87
CA ALA A 483 36.32 32.07 -16.73
C ALA A 483 36.56 30.74 -15.97
N LEU A 484 36.21 29.64 -16.63
CA LEU A 484 36.65 28.29 -16.29
C LEU A 484 38.17 28.18 -16.36
N ALA A 485 38.80 27.79 -15.25
CA ALA A 485 40.15 27.25 -15.22
C ALA A 485 40.10 25.77 -14.82
N ALA A 486 40.78 24.93 -15.59
CA ALA A 486 40.79 23.48 -15.48
C ALA A 486 41.98 22.93 -14.68
N ALA A 487 41.72 21.80 -14.00
CA ALA A 487 42.63 20.70 -13.58
C ALA A 487 43.56 20.95 -12.36
N PRO A 488 44.08 19.90 -11.65
CA PRO A 488 44.08 18.47 -11.99
C PRO A 488 43.70 17.46 -10.86
N SER A 489 43.59 16.21 -11.31
CA SER A 489 43.56 14.95 -10.57
C SER A 489 44.75 14.74 -9.61
N GLY A 490 44.49 14.25 -8.40
CA GLY A 490 45.51 13.73 -7.49
C GLY A 490 44.91 12.86 -6.38
N LEU A 491 45.20 11.56 -6.44
CA LEU A 491 45.01 10.59 -5.35
C LEU A 491 46.03 10.88 -4.23
N GLY A 492 45.60 10.90 -2.96
CA GLY A 492 46.52 11.03 -1.83
C GLY A 492 45.85 10.96 -0.46
N THR A 493 45.87 9.76 0.13
CA THR A 493 46.07 9.45 1.56
C THR A 493 45.27 10.18 2.65
N ALA A 494 44.46 9.40 3.38
CA ALA A 494 43.91 9.74 4.68
C ALA A 494 45.02 10.01 5.73
N PRO A 495 44.74 10.89 6.71
CA PRO A 495 44.91 10.46 8.09
C PRO A 495 43.77 10.86 9.06
N SER A 496 43.67 10.03 10.08
CA SER A 496 42.93 10.09 11.35
C SER A 496 42.63 11.47 11.97
N ALA A 497 41.36 11.62 12.37
CA ALA A 497 40.80 12.27 13.57
C ALA A 497 41.62 13.34 14.32
N VAL A 498 41.07 14.57 14.40
CA VAL A 498 40.66 15.27 15.63
C VAL A 498 39.66 16.37 15.22
N ALA A 499 38.44 16.33 15.74
CA ALA A 499 37.45 17.40 15.57
C ALA A 499 37.79 18.54 16.56
N THR A 500 38.26 19.67 16.04
CA THR A 500 38.44 20.90 16.81
C THR A 500 37.16 21.73 16.68
N GLU A 501 36.44 21.92 17.79
CA GLU A 501 35.33 22.88 17.89
C GLU A 501 35.81 24.28 17.48
N ARG A 502 35.35 24.76 16.33
CA ARG A 502 35.40 26.20 16.01
C ARG A 502 34.25 26.88 16.75
N ALA A 503 34.55 27.42 17.92
CA ALA A 503 33.74 28.44 18.57
C ALA A 503 34.07 29.80 17.95
N THR A 504 33.47 30.13 16.80
CA THR A 504 33.41 31.50 16.30
C THR A 504 31.94 31.94 16.33
N SER A 505 31.63 32.95 17.15
CA SER A 505 30.28 33.51 17.30
C SER A 505 29.84 34.35 16.11
N GLU A 506 30.74 34.63 15.16
CA GLU A 506 30.44 35.39 13.95
C GLU A 506 30.12 34.46 12.77
N ARG A 507 29.06 34.81 12.05
CA ARG A 507 28.58 34.08 10.88
C ARG A 507 29.52 34.32 9.69
N PRO A 508 29.96 33.26 8.97
CA PRO A 508 30.73 33.41 7.73
C PRO A 508 29.97 34.23 6.67
N GLU A 509 30.71 35.00 5.84
CA GLU A 509 30.11 35.78 4.75
C GLU A 509 29.37 34.90 3.73
N THR A 510 29.87 33.70 3.45
CA THR A 510 29.21 32.66 2.65
C THR A 510 29.18 31.36 3.43
N LEU A 511 28.00 30.76 3.60
CA LEU A 511 27.85 29.51 4.38
C LEU A 511 28.12 28.28 3.51
N SER A 512 28.99 27.40 3.99
CA SER A 512 29.11 26.04 3.44
C SER A 512 27.97 25.17 3.97
N VAL A 513 27.11 24.71 3.08
CA VAL A 513 25.91 23.91 3.40
C VAL A 513 26.03 22.51 2.84
N LEU A 514 25.71 21.50 3.66
CA LEU A 514 25.65 20.11 3.22
C LEU A 514 24.22 19.56 3.31
N ALA A 515 23.64 19.18 2.18
CA ALA A 515 22.37 18.47 2.09
C ALA A 515 22.59 16.96 2.18
N VAL A 516 22.07 16.30 3.22
CA VAL A 516 22.27 14.86 3.44
C VAL A 516 20.96 14.09 3.41
N CYS A 517 20.92 12.99 2.64
CA CYS A 517 19.78 12.08 2.62
C CYS A 517 20.22 10.60 2.57
N GLY A 518 19.52 9.73 3.29
CA GLY A 518 19.80 8.28 3.33
C GLY A 518 19.21 7.45 2.19
N ALA A 519 18.44 8.05 1.27
CA ALA A 519 17.80 7.34 0.16
C ALA A 519 18.62 7.34 -1.15
N GLY A 520 19.89 7.81 -1.13
CA GLY A 520 20.79 7.86 -2.29
C GLY A 520 20.97 9.27 -2.89
N MET A 521 21.82 9.38 -3.93
CA MET A 521 22.24 10.66 -4.52
C MET A 521 21.09 11.52 -5.11
N GLY A 522 19.99 10.90 -5.55
CA GLY A 522 18.85 11.64 -6.12
C GLY A 522 18.07 12.45 -5.08
N THR A 523 17.90 11.91 -3.87
CA THR A 523 17.13 12.57 -2.81
C THR A 523 17.95 13.66 -2.12
N SER A 524 19.27 13.48 -2.01
CA SER A 524 20.17 14.53 -1.53
C SER A 524 20.31 15.68 -2.54
N LEU A 525 20.23 15.39 -3.86
CA LEU A 525 20.14 16.40 -4.91
C LEU A 525 18.84 17.22 -4.84
N MET A 526 17.69 16.56 -4.65
CA MET A 526 16.41 17.27 -4.48
C MET A 526 16.43 18.19 -3.25
N LEU A 527 16.93 17.69 -2.11
CA LEU A 527 17.07 18.50 -0.91
C LEU A 527 18.03 19.68 -1.12
N LYS A 528 19.13 19.48 -1.85
CA LYS A 528 20.03 20.56 -2.26
C LYS A 528 19.28 21.63 -3.06
N MET A 529 18.50 21.25 -4.06
CA MET A 529 17.75 22.22 -4.88
C MET A 529 16.73 23.01 -4.05
N THR A 530 16.00 22.34 -3.14
CA THR A 530 15.02 22.99 -2.25
C THR A 530 15.71 23.93 -1.25
N ALA A 531 16.78 23.47 -0.61
CA ALA A 531 17.56 24.29 0.31
C ALA A 531 18.19 25.50 -0.40
N GLN A 532 18.70 25.32 -1.63
CA GLN A 532 19.25 26.41 -2.42
C GLN A 532 18.22 27.51 -2.72
N LYS A 533 16.98 27.12 -3.05
CA LYS A 533 15.86 28.06 -3.20
C LYS A 533 15.50 28.75 -1.89
N ALA A 534 15.46 27.99 -0.79
CA ALA A 534 15.16 28.53 0.54
C ALA A 534 16.18 29.59 0.98
N PHE A 535 17.49 29.31 0.85
CA PHE A 535 18.54 30.28 1.15
C PHE A 535 18.51 31.50 0.19
N GLY A 536 18.17 31.28 -1.08
CA GLY A 536 17.95 32.37 -2.05
C GLY A 536 16.82 33.32 -1.62
N ASN A 537 15.70 32.79 -1.13
CA ASN A 537 14.59 33.60 -0.60
C ASN A 537 14.99 34.40 0.66
N LEU A 538 15.94 33.89 1.45
CA LEU A 538 16.47 34.55 2.64
C LEU A 538 17.54 35.60 2.32
N GLY A 539 17.98 35.71 1.07
CA GLY A 539 19.09 36.59 0.68
C GLY A 539 20.43 36.16 1.29
N ILE A 540 20.59 34.88 1.64
CA ILE A 540 21.78 34.35 2.30
C ILE A 540 22.68 33.68 1.25
N PRO A 541 23.91 34.17 1.04
CA PRO A 541 24.87 33.54 0.13
C PRO A 541 25.37 32.21 0.72
N ILE A 542 25.37 31.17 -0.10
CA ILE A 542 25.74 29.81 0.27
C ILE A 542 26.55 29.10 -0.81
N GLU A 543 27.37 28.15 -0.38
CA GLU A 543 27.89 27.07 -1.23
C GLU A 543 27.29 25.75 -0.75
N ILE A 544 26.49 25.10 -1.59
CA ILE A 544 25.76 23.89 -1.19
C ILE A 544 26.17 22.65 -1.97
N GLU A 545 26.58 21.63 -1.21
CA GLU A 545 26.86 20.29 -1.70
C GLU A 545 25.81 19.29 -1.21
N HIS A 546 25.80 18.10 -1.82
CA HIS A 546 24.95 17.02 -1.36
C HIS A 546 25.77 15.76 -1.11
N ALA A 547 25.35 14.92 -0.17
CA ALA A 547 25.96 13.63 0.11
C ALA A 547 24.92 12.63 0.62
N ASP A 548 25.24 11.33 0.52
CA ASP A 548 24.59 10.32 1.35
C ASP A 548 25.17 10.35 2.79
N VAL A 549 24.52 9.65 3.72
CA VAL A 549 24.91 9.64 5.14
C VAL A 549 26.33 9.11 5.36
N SER A 550 26.79 8.14 4.57
CA SER A 550 28.13 7.57 4.71
C SER A 550 29.21 8.53 4.20
N SER A 551 28.95 9.22 3.09
CA SER A 551 29.85 10.21 2.48
C SER A 551 29.88 11.56 3.19
N ALA A 552 28.90 11.84 4.06
CA ALA A 552 28.86 13.06 4.86
C ALA A 552 29.87 13.03 6.02
N ARG A 553 30.27 11.84 6.49
CA ARG A 553 31.20 11.68 7.62
C ARG A 553 32.60 12.17 7.24
N GLY A 554 33.16 13.05 8.06
CA GLY A 554 34.48 13.65 7.82
C GLY A 554 34.46 14.98 7.05
N ARG A 555 33.28 15.46 6.62
CA ARG A 555 33.10 16.81 6.11
C ARG A 555 32.87 17.79 7.27
N THR A 556 33.22 19.06 7.09
CA THR A 556 33.07 20.11 8.10
C THR A 556 32.31 21.33 7.55
N PRO A 557 31.02 21.20 7.17
CA PRO A 557 30.21 22.31 6.71
C PRO A 557 29.80 23.23 7.89
N ASP A 558 29.39 24.46 7.58
CA ASP A 558 28.85 25.40 8.58
C ASP A 558 27.42 25.04 8.97
N LEU A 559 26.67 24.43 8.04
CA LEU A 559 25.28 24.04 8.23
C LEU A 559 24.96 22.73 7.53
N VAL A 560 24.28 21.81 8.21
CA VAL A 560 23.76 20.57 7.61
C VAL A 560 22.25 20.64 7.53
N VAL A 561 21.69 20.30 6.37
CA VAL A 561 20.26 20.07 6.19
C VAL A 561 20.04 18.58 5.94
N ALA A 562 19.30 17.92 6.81
CA ALA A 562 19.04 16.49 6.69
C ALA A 562 17.65 16.11 7.18
N GLN A 563 17.15 14.95 6.73
CA GLN A 563 15.91 14.40 7.28
C GLN A 563 16.09 14.00 8.75
N SER A 564 15.03 14.18 9.54
CA SER A 564 15.03 13.95 10.99
C SER A 564 15.55 12.56 11.38
N SER A 565 15.26 11.55 10.55
CA SER A 565 15.67 10.16 10.78
C SER A 565 17.19 9.94 10.72
N TYR A 566 17.94 10.81 10.04
CA TYR A 566 19.39 10.65 9.84
C TYR A 566 20.25 11.59 10.68
N LEU A 567 19.64 12.58 11.35
CA LEU A 567 20.40 13.51 12.20
C LEU A 567 21.10 12.81 13.36
N ASN A 568 20.47 11.78 13.93
CA ASN A 568 21.09 10.97 14.99
C ASN A 568 22.34 10.21 14.51
N GLU A 569 22.39 9.85 13.22
CA GLU A 569 23.54 9.15 12.62
C GLU A 569 24.68 10.09 12.19
N LEU A 570 24.36 11.38 12.00
CA LEU A 570 25.30 12.43 11.59
C LEU A 570 25.98 13.10 12.79
N GLY A 571 25.40 13.01 14.00
CA GLY A 571 25.96 13.62 15.20
C GLY A 571 26.11 15.14 15.08
N THR A 572 27.13 15.72 15.72
CA THR A 572 27.46 17.16 15.66
C THR A 572 28.41 17.46 14.51
N LEU A 573 27.99 17.18 13.28
CA LEU A 573 28.81 17.37 12.07
C LEU A 573 29.03 18.85 11.72
N ALA A 574 28.09 19.73 12.09
CA ALA A 574 28.14 21.16 11.83
C ALA A 574 27.66 21.98 13.04
N PRO A 575 28.07 23.26 13.14
CA PRO A 575 27.57 24.21 14.14
C PRO A 575 26.05 24.41 14.11
N VAL A 576 25.41 24.27 12.95
CA VAL A 576 23.97 24.34 12.76
C VAL A 576 23.46 23.06 12.08
N MET A 577 22.56 22.35 12.77
CA MET A 577 21.96 21.11 12.28
C MET A 577 20.46 21.32 12.06
N VAL A 578 20.02 21.32 10.80
CA VAL A 578 18.64 21.59 10.41
C VAL A 578 17.92 20.30 10.06
N SER A 579 16.90 19.98 10.86
CA SER A 579 16.00 18.85 10.64
C SER A 579 14.84 19.23 9.73
N VAL A 580 14.67 18.50 8.62
CA VAL A 580 13.56 18.69 7.67
C VAL A 580 12.74 17.41 7.50
N THR A 581 11.42 17.53 7.60
CA THR A 581 10.46 16.43 7.35
C THR A 581 9.93 16.45 5.92
N GLU A 582 9.78 17.64 5.33
CA GLU A 582 9.34 17.86 3.95
C GLU A 582 10.45 18.49 3.11
N PHE A 583 11.28 17.68 2.46
CA PHE A 583 12.47 18.15 1.72
C PHE A 583 12.17 18.70 0.30
N VAL A 584 10.93 18.60 -0.16
CA VAL A 584 10.45 19.18 -1.43
C VAL A 584 9.71 20.51 -1.23
N ASN A 585 9.34 20.85 0.00
CA ASN A 585 8.61 22.05 0.35
C ASN A 585 9.59 23.17 0.72
N VAL A 586 9.76 24.16 -0.17
CA VAL A 586 10.71 25.28 0.03
C VAL A 586 10.36 26.10 1.27
N GLU A 587 9.07 26.35 1.54
CA GLU A 587 8.62 27.14 2.69
C GLU A 587 8.90 26.43 4.02
N HIS A 588 8.67 25.11 4.07
CA HIS A 588 9.05 24.30 5.22
C HIS A 588 10.56 24.31 5.46
N VAL A 589 11.35 24.04 4.41
CA VAL A 589 12.82 24.04 4.51
C VAL A 589 13.34 25.41 4.95
N GLN A 590 12.78 26.50 4.41
CA GLN A 590 13.11 27.86 4.79
C GLN A 590 12.83 28.13 6.27
N THR A 591 11.63 27.77 6.75
CA THR A 591 11.23 27.97 8.16
C THR A 591 12.18 27.23 9.12
N ARG A 592 12.62 26.02 8.75
CA ARG A 592 13.55 25.22 9.55
C ARG A 592 14.97 25.78 9.54
N ILE A 593 15.43 26.28 8.39
CA ILE A 593 16.72 26.98 8.27
C ILE A 593 16.73 28.25 9.12
N GLU A 594 15.68 29.08 9.02
CA GLU A 594 15.55 30.29 9.83
C GLU A 594 15.60 29.98 11.33
N ALA A 595 14.88 28.95 11.78
CA ALA A 595 14.89 28.52 13.18
C ALA A 595 16.30 28.10 13.64
N GLY A 596 17.01 27.30 12.85
CA GLY A 596 18.36 26.84 13.18
C GLY A 596 19.40 27.96 13.20
N LEU A 597 19.29 28.92 12.29
CA LEU A 597 20.17 30.09 12.26
C LEU A 597 19.91 31.04 13.43
N ARG A 598 18.64 31.28 13.81
CA ARG A 598 18.28 32.10 14.98
C ARG A 598 18.78 31.48 16.29
N GLU A 599 18.65 30.16 16.43
CA GLU A 599 19.15 29.44 17.62
C GLU A 599 20.66 29.60 17.80
N LYS A 600 21.40 29.76 16.70
CA LYS A 600 22.85 30.02 16.70
C LYS A 600 23.23 31.50 16.81
N GLY A 601 22.28 32.42 16.63
CA GLY A 601 22.52 33.87 16.57
C GLY A 601 23.08 34.35 15.22
N TRP A 602 22.81 33.62 14.14
CA TRP A 602 23.26 33.90 12.77
C TRP A 602 22.18 34.60 11.90
N LEU A 603 21.01 34.82 12.50
CA LEU A 603 19.87 35.64 12.06
C LEU A 603 19.26 36.27 13.31
#